data_AF-A0A9D7DP00-F1
#
_entry.id   AF-A0A9D7DP00-F1
#
_cell.length_a   1.000
_cell.length_b   1.000
_cell.length_c   1.000
_cell.angle_alpha   90.00
_cell.angle_beta   90.00
_cell.angle_gamma   90.00
#
_symmetry.space_group_name_H-M   'P 1'
#
loop_
_entity.id
_entity.type
_entity.pdbx_description
1 polymer ?
#
loop_
_entity_poly.entity_id
_entity_poly.type
_entity_poly.pdbx_seq_one_letter_code
_entity_poly.pdbx_strand_id
1 'polypeptide(L)' 'MSLSTTGTKTLNSTLTNNGTINWSGGVINGGGTIQNSTSAMLNISFPQDNYLRSR' A
#
# COMPACT_ATOMS: atom_id res chain seq x y z
N MET A 1 -8.31 9.61 9.33
CA MET A 1 -7.42 8.63 9.98
C MET A 1 -6.33 8.23 8.99
N SER A 2 -5.08 8.16 9.43
CA SER A 2 -3.94 7.83 8.58
C SER A 2 -3.12 6.67 9.17
N LEU A 3 -2.71 5.74 8.31
CA LEU A 3 -1.77 4.66 8.63
C LEU A 3 -0.47 4.91 7.86
N SER A 4 0.67 4.92 8.56
CA SER A 4 2.00 5.03 7.95
C SER A 4 2.81 3.77 8.25
N THR A 5 3.47 3.20 7.24
CA THR A 5 4.28 1.99 7.41
C THR A 5 5.51 1.97 6.49
N THR A 6 6.58 1.36 7.01
CA THR A 6 7.87 1.14 6.32
C THR A 6 8.33 -0.32 6.31
N GLY A 7 7.64 -1.20 7.04
CA GLY A 7 7.97 -2.63 7.11
C GLY A 7 7.13 -3.49 6.17
N THR A 8 7.59 -4.70 5.86
CA THR A 8 6.84 -5.69 5.08
C THR A 8 5.43 -5.91 5.66
N LYS A 9 4.43 -5.93 4.79
CA LYS A 9 3.05 -6.29 5.15
C LYS A 9 2.59 -7.41 4.22
N THR A 10 2.11 -8.48 4.83
CA THR A 10 1.48 -9.60 4.13
C THR A 10 -0.03 -9.40 4.14
N LEU A 11 -0.62 -9.24 2.96
CA LEU A 11 -2.06 -9.23 2.77
C LEU A 11 -2.56 -10.65 2.51
N ASN A 12 -3.26 -11.21 3.50
CA ASN A 12 -3.94 -12.49 3.39
C ASN A 12 -5.42 -12.36 2.95
N SER A 13 -5.99 -11.15 3.04
CA SER A 13 -7.40 -10.84 2.77
C SER A 13 -7.55 -9.44 2.15
N THR A 14 -8.78 -9.00 1.93
CA THR A 14 -9.08 -7.63 1.50
C THR A 14 -8.84 -6.62 2.62
N LEU A 15 -8.00 -5.63 2.35
CA LEU A 15 -7.87 -4.41 3.14
C LEU A 15 -8.73 -3.32 2.50
N THR A 16 -9.77 -2.86 3.19
CA THR A 16 -10.53 -1.67 2.78
C THR A 16 -9.91 -0.41 3.38
N ASN A 17 -9.33 0.43 2.53
CA ASN A 17 -8.83 1.74 2.94
C ASN A 17 -9.92 2.80 2.81
N ASN A 18 -10.35 3.37 3.94
CA ASN A 18 -11.30 4.49 4.01
C ASN A 18 -10.63 5.82 4.42
N GLY A 19 -9.30 5.86 4.48
CA GLY A 19 -8.54 7.03 4.91
C GLY A 19 -7.27 7.20 4.10
N THR A 20 -6.16 7.55 4.76
CA THR A 20 -4.86 7.69 4.09
C THR A 20 -3.92 6.57 4.51
N ILE A 21 -3.38 5.82 3.57
CA ILE A 21 -2.25 4.92 3.78
C ILE A 21 -1.02 5.56 3.14
N ASN A 22 0.01 5.79 3.95
CA ASN A 22 1.32 6.20 3.48
C ASN A 22 2.27 5.00 3.57
N TRP A 23 2.64 4.48 2.41
CA TRP A 23 3.59 3.38 2.30
C TRP A 23 4.92 3.92 1.77
N SER A 24 5.88 4.13 2.66
CA SER A 24 7.17 4.73 2.32
C SER A 24 8.35 3.75 2.28
N GLY A 25 8.12 2.47 2.57
CA GLY A 25 9.15 1.43 2.45
C GLY A 25 8.63 0.02 2.77
N GLY A 26 9.43 -1.00 2.48
CA GLY A 26 9.05 -2.40 2.68
C GLY A 26 8.27 -3.00 1.50
N VAL A 27 7.81 -4.24 1.65
CA VAL A 27 7.16 -5.02 0.58
C VAL A 27 5.68 -5.27 0.91
N ILE A 28 4.80 -5.05 -0.07
CA ILE A 28 3.44 -5.60 -0.06
C ILE A 28 3.52 -7.00 -0.68
N ASN A 29 3.16 -8.04 0.06
CA ASN A 29 3.09 -9.40 -0.50
C ASN A 29 1.80 -10.13 -0.08
N GLY A 30 1.63 -11.34 -0.61
CA GLY A 30 0.46 -12.18 -0.36
C GLY A 30 -0.53 -12.16 -1.53
N GLY A 31 -1.68 -12.81 -1.32
CA GLY A 31 -2.74 -12.95 -2.33
C GLY A 31 -3.98 -12.09 -2.08
N GLY A 32 -3.98 -11.27 -1.02
CA GLY A 32 -5.07 -10.36 -0.71
C GLY A 32 -5.14 -9.14 -1.64
N THR A 33 -6.12 -8.27 -1.40
CA THR A 33 -6.35 -7.07 -2.22
C THR A 33 -6.41 -5.81 -1.34
N ILE A 34 -6.06 -4.67 -1.91
CA ILE A 34 -6.30 -3.36 -1.29
C ILE A 34 -7.43 -2.71 -2.07
N GLN A 35 -8.56 -2.46 -1.40
CA GLN A 35 -9.68 -1.72 -1.94
C GLN A 35 -9.65 -0.31 -1.37
N ASN A 36 -9.33 0.66 -2.21
CA ASN A 36 -9.29 2.05 -1.83
C ASN A 36 -10.66 2.69 -2.10
N SER A 37 -11.33 3.19 -1.06
CA SER A 37 -12.59 3.92 -1.20
C SER A 37 -12.41 5.22 -1.98
N THR A 38 -13.50 5.75 -2.56
CA THR A 38 -13.46 6.88 -3.50
C THR A 38 -12.76 8.13 -2.97
N SER A 39 -12.84 8.41 -1.66
CA SER A 39 -12.20 9.56 -1.00
C SER A 39 -10.90 9.21 -0.27
N ALA A 40 -10.47 7.95 -0.33
CA ALA A 40 -9.27 7.47 0.35
C ALA A 40 -8.03 7.69 -0.50
N MET A 41 -6.86 7.77 0.15
CA MET A 41 -5.58 7.92 -0.51
C MET A 41 -4.67 6.74 -0.17
N LEU A 42 -4.07 6.15 -1.20
CA LEU A 42 -2.96 5.20 -1.07
C LEU A 42 -1.71 5.85 -1.68
N ASN A 43 -0.87 6.40 -0.83
CA ASN A 43 0.37 7.06 -1.21
C ASN A 43 1.51 6.04 -1.15
N ILE A 44 2.12 5.72 -2.28
CA ILE A 44 3.26 4.80 -2.38
C ILE A 44 4.49 5.61 -2.76
N SER A 45 5.51 5.60 -1.91
CA SER A 45 6.80 6.23 -2.19
C SER A 45 7.83 5.16 -2.55
N PHE A 46 8.61 5.43 -3.58
CA PHE A 46 9.68 4.56 -4.03
C PHE A 46 11.04 5.18 -3.67
N PRO A 47 12.06 4.36 -3.37
CA PRO A 47 13.39 4.87 -3.01
C PRO A 47 14.12 5.50 -4.21
N GLN A 48 13.67 5.24 -5.45
CA GLN A 48 14.22 5.78 -6.69
C GLN A 48 13.20 5.67 -7.83
N ASP A 49 13.52 6.28 -8.97
CA ASP A 49 12.69 6.27 -10.17
C ASP A 49 12.54 4.86 -10.78
N ASN A 50 11.46 4.65 -11.54
CA ASN A 50 11.16 3.42 -12.29
C ASN A 50 11.14 2.12 -11.43
N TYR A 51 10.76 2.24 -10.16
CA TYR A 51 10.69 1.09 -9.23
C TYR A 51 9.38 0.29 -9.33
N LEU A 52 8.37 0.81 -10.04
CA LEU A 52 7.15 0.07 -10.37
C LEU A 52 7.44 -0.85 -11.57
N ARG A 53 7.29 -2.16 -11.37
CA ARG A 53 7.52 -3.18 -12.40
C ARG A 53 6.29 -4.06 -12.52
N SER A 54 5.75 -4.21 -13.73
CA SER A 54 4.81 -5.30 -14.03
C SER A 54 5.62 -6.58 -14.28
N ARG A 55 5.19 -7.69 -13.66
CA ARG A 55 5.65 -9.02 -14.06
C ARG A 55 4.93 -9.48 -15.31
#